data_AF-A0A381KM52-F1
#
_entry.id   AF-A0A381KM52-F1
#
_cell.length_a   1.000
_cell.length_b   1.000
_cell.length_c   1.000
_cell.angle_alpha   90.00
_cell.angle_beta   90.00
_cell.angle_gamma   90.00
#
_symmetry.space_group_name_H-M   'P 1'
#
loop_
_entity.id
_entity.type
_entity.pdbx_description
1 polymer ?
#
loop_
_entity_poly.entity_id
_entity_poly.type
_entity_poly.pdbx_seq_one_letter_code
_entity_poly.pdbx_strand_id
1 'polypeptide(L)'
;MIQTRHRIPEEKLKSNQILIFQVPIPETLRIVEPSEVETRRMHSEEDYSRMWVYLYEDIVRFNDISIAVEYPCKVNDRYLMNPSPIPRFDIKKLNMSDNLFLFGAGREKRIYAIPPYTKVEPLEFEDYKFEEEKFEGKYCSLCNSTNTFLDEVYDSDTNEKYYSCSDTSYCEKVRLKNNSIDVTIGGTWNE
;
A
#
# COMPACT_ATOMS: atom_id res chain seq x y z
N MET A 1 17.13 -8.40 -1.66
CA MET A 1 16.71 -7.16 -0.99
C MET A 1 16.16 -6.23 -2.06
N ILE A 2 15.00 -5.62 -1.81
CA ILE A 2 14.32 -4.70 -2.74
C ILE A 2 14.05 -3.42 -1.96
N GLN A 3 14.48 -2.28 -2.48
CA GLN A 3 14.12 -0.97 -1.94
C GLN A 3 13.03 -0.36 -2.81
N THR A 4 11.96 0.13 -2.19
CA THR A 4 10.79 0.65 -2.89
C THR A 4 10.36 2.01 -2.35
N ARG A 5 9.64 2.74 -3.20
CA ARG A 5 8.91 3.94 -2.87
C ARG A 5 7.52 3.80 -3.48
N HIS A 6 6.50 3.90 -2.64
CA HIS A 6 5.06 3.93 -3.01
C HIS A 6 4.44 2.65 -3.57
N ARG A 7 5.18 1.55 -3.79
CA ARG A 7 4.59 0.33 -4.36
C ARG A 7 5.11 -0.94 -3.70
N ILE A 8 4.26 -1.97 -3.67
CA ILE A 8 4.65 -3.35 -3.44
C ILE A 8 4.58 -4.09 -4.79
N PRO A 9 5.62 -4.85 -5.18
CA PRO A 9 5.61 -5.60 -6.44
C PRO A 9 4.35 -6.45 -6.61
N GLU A 10 3.92 -6.63 -7.86
CA GLU A 10 2.73 -7.46 -8.16
C GLU A 10 3.02 -8.95 -7.93
N GLU A 11 4.28 -9.36 -8.09
CA GLU A 11 4.73 -10.70 -7.75
C GLU A 11 4.91 -10.86 -6.24
N LYS A 12 4.32 -11.93 -5.69
CA LYS A 12 4.44 -12.29 -4.27
C LYS A 12 5.90 -12.53 -3.91
N LEU A 13 6.31 -11.89 -2.81
CA LEU A 13 7.67 -11.99 -2.31
C LEU A 13 7.86 -13.32 -1.56
N LYS A 14 9.08 -13.85 -1.68
CA LYS A 14 9.52 -15.09 -1.02
C LYS A 14 10.09 -14.81 0.37
N SER A 15 10.13 -15.83 1.22
CA SER A 15 10.59 -15.73 2.61
C SER A 15 12.03 -15.21 2.81
N ASN A 16 12.90 -15.40 1.83
CA ASN A 16 14.27 -14.88 1.86
C ASN A 16 14.43 -13.45 1.31
N GLN A 17 13.33 -12.82 0.89
CA GLN A 17 13.33 -11.46 0.38
C GLN A 17 12.98 -10.46 1.49
N ILE A 18 13.55 -9.27 1.38
CA ILE A 18 13.30 -8.14 2.28
C ILE A 18 12.89 -6.97 1.40
N LEU A 19 11.73 -6.40 1.67
CA LEU A 19 11.23 -5.20 1.02
C LEU A 19 11.40 -4.00 1.97
N ILE A 20 12.09 -2.97 1.50
CA ILE A 20 12.46 -1.79 2.30
C ILE A 20 11.75 -0.57 1.73
N PHE A 21 10.83 0.00 2.50
CA PHE A 21 10.06 1.18 2.14
C PHE A 21 10.77 2.48 2.52
N GLN A 22 10.77 3.43 1.58
CA GLN A 22 11.06 4.83 1.87
C GLN A 22 9.82 5.50 2.46
N VAL A 23 9.96 6.07 3.66
CA VAL A 23 8.85 6.66 4.41
C VAL A 23 9.09 8.16 4.63
N PRO A 24 8.23 9.05 4.11
CA PRO A 24 8.35 10.49 4.36
C PRO A 24 7.86 10.87 5.76
N ILE A 25 6.73 10.30 6.20
CA ILE A 25 6.09 10.53 7.50
C ILE A 25 5.79 9.17 8.13
N PRO A 26 6.50 8.75 9.20
CA PRO A 26 6.31 7.44 9.82
C PRO A 26 5.14 7.40 10.81
N GLU A 27 4.68 8.56 11.27
CA GLU A 27 3.66 8.71 12.29
C GLU A 27 2.28 8.78 11.64
N THR A 28 1.51 7.71 11.76
CA THR A 28 0.16 7.62 11.19
C THR A 28 -0.82 8.58 11.86
N LEU A 29 -0.61 8.91 13.14
CA LEU A 29 -1.44 9.85 13.88
C LEU A 29 -1.15 11.31 13.52
N ARG A 30 -0.16 11.60 12.66
CA ARG A 30 0.26 12.97 12.36
C ARG A 30 -0.86 13.82 11.76
N ILE A 31 -1.83 13.20 11.10
CA ILE A 31 -3.02 13.86 10.56
C ILE A 31 -3.99 14.39 11.64
N VAL A 32 -3.97 13.80 12.83
CA VAL A 32 -4.86 14.16 13.96
C VAL A 32 -4.13 14.76 15.16
N GLU A 33 -2.80 14.62 15.23
CA GLU A 33 -1.96 15.15 16.30
C GLU A 33 -0.56 15.54 15.77
N PRO A 34 -0.25 16.85 15.68
CA PRO A 34 1.05 17.31 15.19
C PRO A 34 2.21 17.11 16.19
N SER A 35 1.94 16.94 17.48
CA SER A 35 2.97 16.77 18.52
C SER A 35 3.48 15.33 18.59
N GLU A 36 4.76 15.13 18.31
CA GLU A 36 5.44 13.84 18.49
C GLU A 36 5.40 13.33 19.95
N VAL A 37 5.40 14.24 20.93
CA VAL A 37 5.34 13.86 22.34
C VAL A 37 3.98 13.24 22.64
N GLU A 38 2.90 13.81 22.11
CA GLU A 38 1.56 13.29 22.29
C GLU A 38 1.33 12.00 21.49
N THR A 39 1.76 11.90 20.23
CA THR A 39 1.56 10.67 19.46
C THR A 39 2.31 9.47 20.07
N ARG A 40 3.49 9.69 20.66
CA ARG A 40 4.19 8.65 21.44
C ARG A 40 3.40 8.21 22.66
N ARG A 41 2.80 9.16 23.40
CA ARG A 41 1.94 8.85 24.55
C ARG A 41 0.71 8.03 24.08
N MET A 42 0.05 8.46 23.01
CA MET A 42 -1.06 7.74 22.40
C MET A 42 -0.68 6.30 22.00
N HIS A 43 0.45 6.10 21.32
CA HIS A 43 0.95 4.76 21.01
C HIS A 43 1.28 3.92 22.27
N SER A 44 1.75 4.55 23.34
CA SER A 44 2.05 3.87 24.61
C SER A 44 0.80 3.42 25.35
N GLU A 45 -0.28 4.20 25.25
CA GLU A 45 -1.56 3.96 25.91
C GLU A 45 -2.58 3.22 25.01
N GLU A 46 -2.23 2.97 23.75
CA GLU A 46 -3.15 2.43 22.73
C GLU A 46 -4.36 3.34 22.46
N ASP A 47 -4.21 4.65 22.69
CA ASP A 47 -5.26 5.64 22.44
C ASP A 47 -5.28 6.07 20.97
N TYR A 48 -5.98 5.30 20.14
CA TYR A 48 -6.19 5.61 18.71
C TYR A 48 -7.56 6.23 18.42
N SER A 49 -8.28 6.67 19.45
CA SER A 49 -9.64 7.21 19.35
C SER A 49 -9.75 8.33 18.31
N ARG A 50 -8.77 9.25 18.27
CA ARG A 50 -8.74 10.37 17.32
C ARG A 50 -8.69 9.94 15.86
N MET A 51 -7.97 8.86 15.55
CA MET A 51 -7.92 8.32 14.19
C MET A 51 -9.30 7.80 13.77
N TRP A 52 -9.99 7.07 14.66
CA TRP A 52 -11.34 6.59 14.39
C TRP A 52 -12.33 7.73 14.17
N VAL A 53 -12.27 8.78 14.99
CA VAL A 53 -13.11 9.98 14.80
C VAL A 53 -12.84 10.63 13.45
N TYR A 54 -11.57 10.77 13.06
CA TYR A 54 -11.20 11.33 11.76
C TYR A 54 -11.78 10.53 10.59
N LEU A 55 -11.65 9.20 10.59
CA LEU A 55 -12.19 8.35 9.53
C LEU A 55 -13.73 8.44 9.46
N TYR A 56 -14.39 8.53 10.62
CA TYR A 56 -15.85 8.68 10.68
C TYR A 56 -16.30 10.05 10.16
N GLU A 57 -15.58 11.12 10.49
CA GLU A 57 -15.86 12.47 9.97
C GLU A 57 -15.76 12.52 8.44
N ASP A 58 -14.78 11.84 7.86
CA ASP A 58 -14.64 11.71 6.40
C ASP A 58 -15.87 11.02 5.79
N ILE A 59 -16.27 9.87 6.35
CA ILE A 59 -17.47 9.13 5.88
C ILE A 59 -18.71 10.01 5.95
N VAL A 60 -18.93 10.75 7.03
CA VAL A 60 -20.09 11.64 7.17
C VAL A 60 -20.05 12.80 6.16
N ARG A 61 -18.87 13.34 5.86
CA ARG A 61 -18.73 14.51 4.97
C ARG A 61 -18.73 14.15 3.49
N PHE A 62 -18.10 13.04 3.13
CA PHE A 62 -17.79 12.69 1.74
C PHE A 62 -18.43 11.37 1.30
N ASN A 63 -19.07 10.64 2.21
CA ASN A 63 -19.51 9.26 1.99
C ASN A 63 -18.34 8.34 1.56
N ASP A 64 -17.12 8.73 1.90
CA ASP A 64 -15.86 8.04 1.62
C ASP A 64 -14.79 8.48 2.61
N ILE A 65 -13.78 7.64 2.79
CA ILE A 65 -12.56 7.99 3.54
C ILE A 65 -11.61 8.71 2.58
N SER A 66 -11.11 9.89 2.95
CA SER A 66 -10.31 10.72 2.04
C SER A 66 -8.86 10.24 1.86
N ILE A 67 -8.39 9.33 2.73
CA ILE A 67 -7.01 8.84 2.74
C ILE A 67 -6.75 7.86 1.58
N ALA A 68 -6.31 8.36 0.43
CA ALA A 68 -6.05 7.50 -0.75
C ALA A 68 -4.73 6.70 -0.65
N VAL A 69 -3.72 7.22 0.07
CA VAL A 69 -2.41 6.58 0.27
C VAL A 69 -2.04 6.65 1.74
N GLU A 70 -1.06 5.85 2.18
CA GLU A 70 -0.64 5.80 3.60
C GLU A 70 -1.77 5.38 4.55
N TYR A 71 -2.75 4.61 4.07
CA TYR A 71 -3.95 4.29 4.85
C TYR A 71 -3.59 3.53 6.14
N PRO A 72 -4.10 3.96 7.30
CA PRO A 72 -3.68 3.46 8.60
C PRO A 72 -3.98 1.96 8.76
N CYS A 73 -3.00 1.20 9.22
CA CYS A 73 -3.11 -0.25 9.45
C CYS A 73 -2.82 -0.61 10.90
N LYS A 74 -3.62 -1.51 11.47
CA LYS A 74 -3.33 -2.16 12.76
C LYS A 74 -2.43 -3.36 12.52
N VAL A 75 -1.26 -3.34 13.14
CA VAL A 75 -0.23 -4.38 13.04
C VAL A 75 -0.17 -5.18 14.33
N ASN A 76 -0.19 -6.51 14.19
CA ASN A 76 -0.14 -7.47 15.29
C ASN A 76 -1.16 -7.15 16.40
N ASP A 77 -2.37 -6.78 15.98
CA ASP A 77 -3.51 -6.40 16.83
C ASP A 77 -3.23 -5.30 17.87
N ARG A 78 -2.15 -4.50 17.71
CA ARG A 78 -1.77 -3.51 18.72
C ARG A 78 -1.31 -2.17 18.17
N TYR A 79 -0.36 -2.15 17.23
CA TYR A 79 0.21 -0.87 16.79
C TYR A 79 -0.54 -0.34 15.59
N LEU A 80 -1.00 0.90 15.65
CA LEU A 80 -1.36 1.61 14.44
C LEU A 80 -0.08 2.02 13.70
N MET A 81 -0.02 1.82 12.39
CA MET A 81 1.19 2.00 11.59
C MET A 81 0.87 2.69 10.27
N ASN A 82 1.75 3.61 9.83
CA ASN A 82 1.76 4.15 8.48
C ASN A 82 2.45 3.14 7.54
N PRO A 83 1.78 2.58 6.51
CA PRO A 83 2.36 1.58 5.60
C PRO A 83 3.27 2.19 4.52
N SER A 84 3.78 3.41 4.72
CA SER A 84 4.39 4.26 3.69
C SER A 84 3.37 4.71 2.63
N PRO A 85 3.74 5.60 1.68
CA PRO A 85 2.82 6.12 0.66
C PRO A 85 2.48 5.10 -0.44
N ILE A 86 2.17 3.86 -0.04
CA ILE A 86 1.56 2.86 -0.91
C ILE A 86 0.05 3.15 -1.08
N PRO A 87 -0.52 2.81 -2.25
CA PRO A 87 -1.97 2.87 -2.47
C PRO A 87 -2.72 1.85 -1.61
N ARG A 88 -4.03 2.04 -1.44
CA ARG A 88 -4.88 1.07 -0.71
C ARG A 88 -4.78 -0.34 -1.32
N PHE A 89 -4.68 -0.41 -2.64
CA PHE A 89 -4.47 -1.62 -3.45
C PHE A 89 -3.34 -2.51 -2.92
N ASP A 90 -2.24 -1.92 -2.45
CA ASP A 90 -1.08 -2.68 -2.00
C ASP A 90 -1.19 -3.12 -0.52
N ILE A 91 -2.10 -2.57 0.27
CA ILE A 91 -2.14 -2.79 1.73
C ILE A 91 -2.36 -4.24 2.10
N LYS A 92 -3.26 -4.94 1.39
CA LYS A 92 -3.54 -6.35 1.69
C LYS A 92 -2.32 -7.25 1.51
N LYS A 93 -1.34 -6.85 0.68
CA LYS A 93 -0.08 -7.58 0.47
C LYS A 93 0.82 -7.57 1.71
N LEU A 94 0.57 -6.68 2.68
CA LEU A 94 1.30 -6.66 3.96
C LEU A 94 0.85 -7.75 4.92
N ASN A 95 -0.40 -8.21 4.82
CA ASN A 95 -1.00 -9.13 5.77
C ASN A 95 -0.47 -10.55 5.62
N MET A 96 0.02 -11.15 6.71
CA MET A 96 0.47 -12.55 6.76
C MET A 96 1.50 -12.92 5.68
N SER A 97 2.29 -11.94 5.20
CA SER A 97 3.28 -12.19 4.15
C SER A 97 4.43 -13.07 4.64
N ASP A 98 5.01 -13.85 3.73
CA ASP A 98 6.20 -14.68 3.97
C ASP A 98 7.47 -13.84 4.16
N ASN A 99 7.51 -12.63 3.62
CA ASN A 99 8.71 -11.79 3.56
C ASN A 99 8.79 -10.79 4.73
N LEU A 100 9.99 -10.28 5.00
CA LEU A 100 10.18 -9.17 5.94
C LEU A 100 9.92 -7.82 5.25
N PHE A 101 9.14 -6.95 5.90
CA PHE A 101 9.00 -5.54 5.51
C PHE A 101 9.76 -4.64 6.49
N LEU A 102 10.60 -3.75 5.96
CA LEU A 102 11.29 -2.71 6.72
C LEU A 102 10.88 -1.33 6.23
N PHE A 103 10.70 -0.40 7.15
CA PHE A 103 10.24 0.94 6.85
C PHE A 103 11.23 1.96 7.40
N GLY A 104 11.78 2.80 6.52
CA GLY A 104 12.82 3.76 6.87
C GLY A 104 12.38 5.20 6.66
N ALA A 105 12.24 5.95 7.75
CA ALA A 105 12.01 7.39 7.71
C ALA A 105 13.27 8.14 8.16
N GLY A 106 14.16 8.42 7.18
CA GLY A 106 15.47 9.00 7.47
C GLY A 106 15.41 10.40 8.08
N ARG A 107 14.55 11.28 7.57
CA ARG A 107 14.37 12.66 8.05
C ARG A 107 13.77 12.69 9.47
N GLU A 108 12.84 11.79 9.75
CA GLU A 108 12.12 11.70 11.03
C GLU A 108 12.84 10.80 12.06
N LYS A 109 13.95 10.15 11.66
CA LYS A 109 14.78 9.27 12.49
C LYS A 109 13.96 8.11 13.09
N ARG A 110 13.18 7.42 12.27
CA ARG A 110 12.42 6.23 12.66
C ARG A 110 12.69 5.06 11.73
N ILE A 111 12.72 3.88 12.33
CA ILE A 111 12.72 2.59 11.63
C ILE A 111 11.68 1.72 12.33
N TYR A 112 10.87 1.03 11.54
CA TYR A 112 9.91 0.06 12.02
C TYR A 112 9.80 -1.09 11.02
N ALA A 113 9.14 -2.18 11.42
CA ALA A 113 9.13 -3.42 10.66
C ALA A 113 7.81 -4.16 10.84
N ILE A 114 7.45 -4.92 9.81
CA ILE A 114 6.46 -5.99 9.88
C ILE A 114 7.21 -7.31 9.65
N PRO A 115 7.40 -8.14 10.69
CA PRO A 115 7.97 -9.47 10.53
C PRO A 115 7.11 -10.36 9.61
N PRO A 116 7.68 -11.42 9.02
CA PRO A 116 6.90 -12.45 8.34
C PRO A 116 5.76 -12.99 9.20
N TYR A 117 4.65 -13.38 8.56
CA TYR A 117 3.47 -13.99 9.21
C TYR A 117 2.82 -13.09 10.27
N THR A 118 2.97 -11.78 10.13
CA THR A 118 2.32 -10.81 11.03
C THR A 118 0.98 -10.38 10.47
N LYS A 119 -0.02 -10.35 11.34
CA LYS A 119 -1.35 -9.83 11.01
C LYS A 119 -1.30 -8.32 10.77
N VAL A 120 -1.80 -7.88 9.63
CA VAL A 120 -1.90 -6.45 9.25
C VAL A 120 -3.29 -6.21 8.68
N GLU A 121 -4.06 -5.37 9.34
CA GLU A 121 -5.43 -5.06 8.95
C GLU A 121 -5.57 -3.54 8.72
N PRO A 122 -6.08 -3.09 7.58
CA PRO A 122 -6.48 -1.69 7.43
C PRO A 122 -7.57 -1.35 8.47
N LEU A 123 -7.57 -0.12 8.98
CA LEU A 123 -8.70 0.33 9.79
C LEU A 123 -9.99 0.30 8.96
N GLU A 124 -11.06 -0.23 9.52
CA GLU A 124 -12.39 -0.25 8.90
C GLU A 124 -13.46 -0.27 10.00
N PHE A 125 -14.68 0.13 9.65
CA PHE A 125 -15.84 0.01 10.51
C PHE A 125 -16.61 -1.28 10.18
N GLU A 126 -17.56 -1.66 11.02
CA GLU A 126 -18.43 -2.81 10.74
C GLU A 126 -19.33 -2.56 9.52
N ASP A 127 -19.82 -1.33 9.40
CA ASP A 127 -20.72 -0.83 8.35
C ASP A 127 -19.99 -0.12 7.20
N TYR A 128 -18.70 0.18 7.35
CA TYR A 128 -17.87 0.78 6.31
C TYR A 128 -16.56 0.02 6.15
N LYS A 129 -16.52 -0.88 5.15
CA LYS A 129 -15.38 -1.78 4.89
C LYS A 129 -14.28 -1.13 4.07
N PHE A 130 -13.06 -1.59 4.29
CA PHE A 130 -11.92 -1.15 3.50
C PHE A 130 -12.09 -1.55 2.03
N GLU A 131 -11.96 -0.56 1.13
CA GLU A 131 -11.97 -0.78 -0.32
C GLU A 131 -10.64 -0.39 -0.96
N GLU A 132 -10.19 -1.25 -1.87
CA GLU A 132 -9.06 -0.99 -2.75
C GLU A 132 -9.50 -0.16 -3.96
N GLU A 133 -8.55 0.52 -4.61
CA GLU A 133 -8.81 1.19 -5.88
C GLU A 133 -9.27 0.18 -6.94
N LYS A 134 -10.43 0.46 -7.55
CA LYS A 134 -11.02 -0.37 -8.62
C LYS A 134 -10.71 0.24 -9.98
N PHE A 135 -10.17 -0.59 -10.88
CA PHE A 135 -9.86 -0.22 -12.26
C PHE A 135 -10.90 -0.80 -13.24
N GLU A 136 -12.19 -0.67 -12.93
CA GLU A 136 -13.27 -1.25 -13.73
C GLU A 136 -13.22 -0.82 -15.20
N GLY A 137 -13.23 -1.79 -16.12
CA GLY A 137 -13.15 -1.55 -17.56
C GLY A 137 -11.79 -1.04 -18.06
N LYS A 138 -10.80 -0.89 -17.18
CA LYS A 138 -9.45 -0.42 -17.52
C LYS A 138 -8.49 -1.60 -17.56
N TYR A 139 -7.49 -1.51 -18.43
CA TYR A 139 -6.45 -2.50 -18.59
C TYR A 139 -5.14 -1.82 -19.00
N CYS A 140 -4.02 -2.46 -18.73
CA CYS A 140 -2.74 -1.96 -19.22
C CYS A 140 -2.67 -2.05 -20.74
N SER A 141 -2.47 -0.93 -21.43
CA SER A 141 -2.36 -0.87 -22.90
C SER A 141 -1.13 -1.59 -23.47
N LEU A 142 -0.17 -1.98 -22.61
CA LEU A 142 1.06 -2.66 -23.03
C LEU A 142 0.99 -4.19 -22.90
N CYS A 143 0.39 -4.69 -21.82
CA CYS A 143 0.38 -6.12 -21.48
C CYS A 143 -1.03 -6.71 -21.32
N ASN A 144 -2.07 -5.88 -21.40
CA ASN A 144 -3.49 -6.21 -21.19
C ASN A 144 -3.85 -6.73 -19.79
N SER A 145 -3.00 -6.48 -18.79
CA SER A 145 -3.29 -6.81 -17.38
C SER A 145 -4.47 -6.01 -16.85
N THR A 146 -5.37 -6.70 -16.13
CA THR A 146 -6.55 -6.14 -15.44
C THR A 146 -6.49 -6.31 -13.92
N ASN A 147 -5.44 -6.94 -13.39
CA ASN A 147 -5.30 -7.32 -11.99
C ASN A 147 -4.11 -6.66 -11.29
N THR A 148 -3.63 -5.53 -11.83
CA THR A 148 -2.48 -4.78 -11.32
C THR A 148 -2.88 -3.35 -11.05
N PHE A 149 -2.11 -2.66 -10.21
CA PHE A 149 -2.27 -1.21 -10.08
C PHE A 149 -1.89 -0.52 -11.40
N LEU A 150 -2.76 0.35 -11.90
CA LEU A 150 -2.57 1.05 -13.18
C LEU A 150 -2.27 2.53 -12.94
N ASP A 151 -1.22 3.02 -13.60
CA ASP A 151 -0.96 4.44 -13.75
C ASP A 151 -1.79 4.99 -14.92
N GLU A 152 -2.43 6.13 -14.71
CA GLU A 152 -3.07 6.92 -15.77
C GLU A 152 -2.01 7.77 -16.46
N VAL A 153 -1.77 7.51 -17.74
CA VAL A 153 -0.78 8.20 -18.56
C VAL A 153 -1.49 9.08 -19.58
N TYR A 154 -1.03 10.32 -19.70
CA TYR A 154 -1.50 11.27 -20.68
C TYR A 154 -0.54 11.30 -21.87
N ASP A 155 -1.08 11.09 -23.07
CA ASP A 155 -0.33 11.25 -24.31
C ASP A 155 -0.49 12.70 -24.81
N SER A 156 0.63 13.44 -24.86
CA SER A 156 0.63 14.83 -25.32
C SER A 156 0.36 14.99 -26.81
N ASP A 157 0.63 13.96 -27.62
CA ASP A 157 0.51 14.02 -29.07
C ASP A 157 -0.90 13.67 -29.52
N THR A 158 -1.50 12.64 -28.92
CA THR A 158 -2.87 12.21 -29.22
C THR A 158 -3.93 12.88 -28.36
N ASN A 159 -3.53 13.51 -27.25
CA ASN A 159 -4.43 14.10 -26.26
C ASN A 159 -5.37 13.05 -25.60
N GLU A 160 -5.00 11.77 -25.69
CA GLU A 160 -5.73 10.64 -25.12
C GLU A 160 -5.11 10.21 -23.77
N LYS A 161 -5.95 9.57 -22.96
CA LYS A 161 -5.52 8.92 -21.71
C LYS A 161 -5.47 7.42 -21.93
N TYR A 162 -4.38 6.81 -21.51
CA TYR A 162 -4.24 5.36 -21.47
C TYR A 162 -3.73 4.90 -20.11
N TYR A 163 -3.84 3.61 -19.85
CA TYR A 163 -3.45 3.03 -18.58
C TYR A 163 -2.26 2.09 -18.77
N SER A 164 -1.30 2.14 -17.85
CA SER A 164 -0.16 1.23 -17.86
C SER A 164 0.08 0.61 -16.49
N CYS A 165 0.56 -0.62 -16.43
CA CYS A 165 0.96 -1.23 -15.16
C CYS A 165 2.01 -0.36 -14.50
N SER A 166 1.77 0.01 -13.25
CA SER A 166 2.73 0.77 -12.46
C SER A 166 3.96 -0.08 -12.08
N ASP A 167 3.80 -1.40 -11.92
CA ASP A 167 4.94 -2.33 -11.86
C ASP A 167 5.40 -2.68 -13.29
N THR A 168 6.43 -1.98 -13.75
CA THR A 168 7.01 -2.15 -15.09
C THR A 168 7.72 -3.48 -15.26
N SER A 169 8.31 -4.04 -14.20
CA SER A 169 8.99 -5.33 -14.25
C SER A 169 7.99 -6.47 -14.46
N TYR A 170 6.88 -6.45 -13.72
CA TYR A 170 5.77 -7.38 -13.94
C TYR A 170 5.20 -7.24 -15.36
N CYS A 171 4.94 -6.00 -15.79
CA CYS A 171 4.42 -5.71 -17.12
C CYS A 171 5.30 -6.28 -18.24
N GLU A 172 6.62 -6.11 -18.14
CA GLU A 172 7.58 -6.65 -19.10
C GLU A 172 7.53 -8.19 -19.16
N LYS A 173 7.51 -8.86 -18.01
CA LYS A 173 7.40 -10.33 -17.96
C LYS A 173 6.11 -10.83 -18.60
N VAL A 174 4.97 -10.16 -18.35
CA VAL A 174 3.70 -10.51 -19.00
C VAL A 174 3.80 -10.33 -20.52
N ARG A 175 4.43 -9.26 -21.00
CA ARG A 175 4.64 -9.04 -22.44
C ARG A 175 5.52 -10.10 -23.08
N LEU A 176 6.62 -10.48 -22.43
CA LEU A 176 7.51 -11.56 -22.90
C LEU A 176 6.74 -12.88 -22.98
N LYS A 177 5.96 -13.21 -21.96
CA LYS A 177 5.10 -14.40 -21.93
C LYS A 177 4.05 -14.38 -23.05
N ASN A 178 3.39 -13.25 -23.29
CA ASN A 178 2.43 -13.08 -24.39
C ASN A 178 3.08 -13.26 -25.77
N ASN A 179 4.36 -12.92 -25.90
CA ASN A 179 5.17 -13.13 -27.10
C ASN A 179 5.82 -14.54 -27.15
N SER A 180 5.35 -15.48 -26.33
CA SER A 180 5.86 -16.86 -26.27
C SER A 180 7.35 -16.98 -25.92
N ILE A 181 7.91 -15.99 -25.22
CA ILE A 181 9.26 -16.04 -24.66
C ILE A 181 9.18 -16.68 -23.28
N ASP A 182 10.08 -17.63 -23.01
CA ASP A 182 10.15 -18.32 -21.72
C ASP A 182 10.60 -17.34 -20.63
N VAL A 183 9.69 -17.07 -19.70
CA VAL A 183 9.90 -16.17 -18.56
C VAL A 183 9.09 -16.65 -17.37
N THR A 184 9.71 -16.64 -16.19
CA THR A 184 9.03 -17.00 -14.95
C THR A 184 8.39 -15.76 -14.32
N ILE A 185 7.07 -15.82 -14.12
CA ILE A 185 6.31 -14.85 -13.31
C ILE A 185 6.13 -15.48 -11.92
N GLY A 186 6.41 -14.72 -10.87
CA GLY A 186 6.23 -15.13 -9.48
C GLY A 186 4.77 -15.42 -9.11
N GLY A 187 4.57 -15.90 -7.88
CA GLY A 187 3.23 -16.19 -7.35
C GLY A 187 2.39 -14.93 -7.18
N THR A 188 1.09 -15.09 -6.93
CA THR A 188 0.17 -13.98 -6.69
C THR A 188 -0.09 -13.78 -5.20
N TRP A 189 -0.47 -12.56 -4.79
CA TRP A 189 -0.76 -12.23 -3.39
C TRP A 189 -2.11 -12.76 -2.88
N ASN A 190 -3.00 -13.19 -3.79
CA ASN A 190 -4.38 -13.60 -3.49
C ASN A 190 -4.55 -15.14 -3.38
N GLU A 191 -3.45 -15.88 -3.28
CA GLU A 191 -3.41 -17.35 -3.08
C GLU A 191 -3.39 -17.75 -1.61
#